data_AF-A0A7L3DT55-F1
#
_entry.id   AF-A0A7L3DT55-F1
#
_cell.length_a   1.000
_cell.length_b   1.000
_cell.length_c   1.000
_cell.angle_alpha   90.00
_cell.angle_beta   90.00
_cell.angle_gamma   90.00
#
_symmetry.space_group_name_H-M   'P 1'
#
loop_
_entity.id
_entity.type
_entity.pdbx_description
1 polymer ?
#
loop_
_entity_poly.entity_id
_entity_poly.type
_entity_poly.pdbx_seq_one_letter_code
_entity_poly.pdbx_strand_id
1 'polypeptide(L)'
;EDLGMKHRLWVYSGRRGVHCWVCDDAVRKWSPALRAAAVEYLTLVKVGAQGAGASPARPPEADCCWRVCAGGAGSAVSVISLDRRPQHREPLQGEFPKKRDSVQRWELLKGRMERTRRAAAAGKGTACYADWEIMLQYCFPRLDINVSKGVGHLLKSPFSVHPKTGRISVPLDLQRLDQFDPFAVPTIRYVSGAGSTGGPGCASSPPPCPAVSRSSLCHELDAAGDNGEQEDGGETEPKRRARDYKKTSLAPYVRVFEQFVEEMEHARRGELLRRSGKSRAA
;
A
#
# COMPACT_ATOMS: atom_id res chain seq x y z
N GLU A 1 -5.85 -14.76 -5.23
CA GLU A 1 -6.13 -16.16 -5.62
C GLU A 1 -7.64 -16.41 -5.58
N ASP A 2 -8.30 -16.09 -4.48
CA ASP A 2 -9.75 -16.29 -4.24
C ASP A 2 -10.68 -15.79 -5.35
N LEU A 3 -10.46 -14.56 -5.83
CA LEU A 3 -11.30 -13.93 -6.86
C LEU A 3 -10.83 -14.23 -8.30
N GLY A 4 -9.75 -15.00 -8.47
CA GLY A 4 -9.22 -15.35 -9.80
C GLY A 4 -8.70 -14.17 -10.64
N MET A 5 -8.59 -12.96 -10.07
CA MET A 5 -8.07 -11.76 -10.75
C MET A 5 -6.58 -11.94 -11.06
N LYS A 6 -6.16 -11.71 -12.30
CA LYS A 6 -4.77 -11.93 -12.73
C LYS A 6 -4.03 -10.62 -12.94
N HIS A 7 -4.63 -9.67 -13.64
CA HIS A 7 -3.97 -8.45 -14.10
C HIS A 7 -4.19 -7.33 -13.09
N ARG A 8 -3.24 -7.19 -12.15
CA ARG A 8 -3.31 -6.22 -11.05
C ARG A 8 -2.12 -5.28 -11.09
N LEU A 9 -2.38 -3.98 -11.28
CA LEU A 9 -1.37 -2.94 -11.23
C LEU A 9 -1.53 -2.12 -9.96
N TRP A 10 -0.56 -2.24 -9.05
CA TRP A 10 -0.48 -1.41 -7.85
C TRP A 10 0.34 -0.16 -8.14
N VAL A 11 -0.15 0.98 -7.66
CA VAL A 11 0.42 2.30 -7.98
C VAL A 11 0.51 3.14 -6.73
N TYR A 12 1.68 3.73 -6.47
CA TYR A 12 1.84 4.71 -5.41
C TYR A 12 1.04 5.99 -5.69
N SER A 13 0.28 6.48 -4.70
CA SER A 13 -0.54 7.70 -4.85
C SER A 13 0.28 8.99 -5.05
N GLY A 14 1.58 8.96 -4.76
CA GLY A 14 2.45 10.13 -4.69
C GLY A 14 2.55 10.76 -3.30
N ARG A 15 1.83 10.23 -2.29
CA ARG A 15 1.89 10.73 -0.91
C ARG A 15 1.88 9.63 0.15
N ARG A 16 0.72 9.09 0.50
CA ARG A 16 0.53 8.26 1.73
C ARG A 16 -0.36 7.02 1.53
N GLY A 17 -0.62 6.67 0.30
CA GLY A 17 -1.47 5.53 -0.05
C GLY A 17 -1.07 4.92 -1.37
N VAL A 18 -1.75 3.83 -1.71
CA VAL A 18 -1.58 3.08 -2.94
C VAL A 18 -2.94 2.83 -3.58
N HIS A 19 -2.98 2.73 -4.90
CA HIS A 19 -4.15 2.38 -5.69
C HIS A 19 -3.91 1.02 -6.34
N CYS A 20 -4.96 0.23 -6.49
CA CYS A 20 -4.91 -1.03 -7.24
C CYS A 20 -5.85 -0.94 -8.44
N TRP A 21 -5.32 -1.21 -9.62
CA TRP A 21 -6.07 -1.32 -10.87
C TRP A 21 -6.19 -2.79 -11.22
N VAL A 22 -7.41 -3.32 -11.27
CA VAL A 22 -7.68 -4.69 -11.75
C VAL A 22 -8.18 -4.60 -13.18
N CYS A 23 -7.41 -5.15 -14.11
CA CYS A 23 -7.59 -4.93 -15.55
C CYS A 23 -8.10 -6.15 -16.32
N ASP A 24 -8.38 -7.27 -15.63
CA ASP A 24 -9.01 -8.45 -16.22
C ASP A 24 -10.30 -8.08 -16.98
N ASP A 25 -10.49 -8.64 -18.18
CA ASP A 25 -11.64 -8.30 -19.04
C ASP A 25 -12.99 -8.61 -18.37
N ALA A 26 -13.08 -9.73 -17.66
CA ALA A 26 -14.26 -10.09 -16.88
C ALA A 26 -14.54 -9.09 -15.75
N VAL A 27 -13.50 -8.64 -15.04
CA VAL A 27 -13.63 -7.69 -13.91
C VAL A 27 -14.03 -6.30 -14.39
N ARG A 28 -13.51 -5.86 -15.54
CA ARG A 28 -13.91 -4.59 -16.16
C ARG A 28 -15.41 -4.52 -16.45
N LYS A 29 -16.06 -5.66 -16.69
CA LYS A 29 -17.49 -5.80 -16.97
C LYS A 29 -18.36 -6.03 -15.72
N TRP A 30 -17.78 -6.08 -14.52
CA TRP A 30 -18.54 -6.29 -13.30
C TRP A 30 -19.55 -5.17 -13.04
N SER A 31 -20.77 -5.59 -12.64
CA SER A 31 -21.82 -4.70 -12.17
C SER A 31 -21.43 -4.02 -10.84
N PRO A 32 -22.06 -2.88 -10.49
CA PRO A 32 -21.85 -2.24 -9.18
C PRO A 32 -22.11 -3.19 -7.99
N ALA A 33 -23.06 -4.12 -8.12
CA ALA A 33 -23.36 -5.12 -7.10
C ALA A 33 -22.21 -6.12 -6.90
N LEU A 34 -21.62 -6.62 -7.99
CA LEU A 34 -20.46 -7.52 -7.90
C LEU A 34 -19.23 -6.81 -7.32
N ARG A 35 -19.02 -5.53 -7.69
CA ARG A 35 -17.94 -4.71 -7.12
C ARG A 35 -18.14 -4.49 -5.61
N ALA A 36 -19.37 -4.19 -5.19
CA ALA A 36 -19.72 -4.07 -3.78
C ALA A 36 -19.44 -5.37 -3.01
N ALA A 37 -19.91 -6.50 -3.53
CA ALA A 37 -19.71 -7.81 -2.91
C ALA A 37 -18.22 -8.17 -2.79
N ALA A 38 -17.41 -7.87 -3.81
CA ALA A 38 -15.97 -8.08 -3.76
C ALA A 38 -15.28 -7.22 -2.68
N VAL A 39 -15.67 -5.95 -2.52
CA VAL A 39 -15.13 -5.09 -1.47
C VAL A 39 -15.57 -5.57 -0.08
N GLU A 40 -16.83 -5.98 0.06
CA GLU A 40 -17.36 -6.53 1.32
C GLU A 40 -16.63 -7.81 1.71
N TYR A 41 -16.37 -8.70 0.75
CA TYR A 41 -15.55 -9.90 0.96
C TYR A 41 -14.15 -9.57 1.46
N LEU A 42 -13.51 -8.54 0.91
CA LEU A 42 -12.16 -8.11 1.30
C LEU A 42 -12.13 -7.27 2.58
N THR A 43 -13.27 -6.84 3.12
CA THR A 43 -13.33 -5.92 4.27
C THR A 43 -13.56 -6.67 5.57
N LEU A 44 -12.49 -6.94 6.32
CA LEU A 44 -12.59 -7.49 7.68
C LEU A 44 -12.75 -6.40 8.75
N VAL A 45 -12.31 -5.18 8.46
CA VAL A 45 -12.38 -4.03 9.39
C VAL A 45 -13.27 -2.94 8.80
N LYS A 46 -14.46 -2.77 9.39
CA LYS A 46 -15.37 -1.67 9.00
C LYS A 46 -14.82 -0.33 9.52
N VAL A 47 -14.72 0.66 8.63
CA VAL A 47 -14.35 2.04 9.00
C VAL A 47 -15.50 2.65 9.81
N GLY A 48 -15.22 3.10 11.04
CA GLY A 48 -16.18 3.84 11.87
C GLY A 48 -17.14 3.01 12.74
N ALA A 49 -17.14 1.67 12.64
CA ALA A 49 -17.98 0.83 13.50
C ALA A 49 -17.20 0.35 14.74
N GLN A 50 -17.52 0.89 15.91
CA GLN A 50 -17.33 0.15 17.16
C GLN A 50 -18.40 -0.94 17.18
N GLY A 51 -18.02 -2.18 16.88
CA GLY A 51 -18.92 -3.34 17.01
C GLY A 51 -19.20 -4.03 15.69
N ALA A 52 -18.40 -5.04 15.39
CA ALA A 52 -18.83 -6.23 14.64
C ALA A 52 -17.84 -7.35 14.98
N GLY A 53 -18.30 -8.33 15.75
CA GLY A 53 -17.57 -9.56 16.01
C GLY A 53 -17.54 -10.39 14.74
N ALA A 54 -16.38 -10.47 14.10
CA ALA A 54 -16.11 -11.49 13.10
C ALA A 54 -15.37 -12.62 13.81
N SER A 55 -15.91 -13.84 13.77
CA SER A 55 -15.13 -15.04 14.12
C SER A 55 -13.96 -15.13 13.14
N PRO A 56 -12.70 -15.06 13.55
CA PRO A 56 -11.64 -14.96 12.56
C PRO A 56 -11.21 -16.36 12.15
N ALA A 57 -11.18 -16.60 10.83
CA ALA A 57 -10.16 -17.48 10.28
C ALA A 57 -8.78 -16.94 10.71
N ARG A 58 -7.80 -17.83 10.93
CA ARG A 58 -6.44 -17.44 11.34
C ARG A 58 -5.91 -16.36 10.38
N PRO A 59 -5.51 -15.17 10.86
CA PRO A 59 -4.98 -14.13 9.97
C PRO A 59 -3.70 -14.63 9.28
N PRO A 60 -3.46 -14.26 8.00
CA PRO A 60 -2.21 -14.55 7.33
C PRO A 60 -1.03 -13.95 8.12
N GLU A 61 0.12 -14.65 8.06
CA GLU A 61 1.27 -14.57 8.98
C GLU A 61 1.47 -13.22 9.72
N ALA A 62 1.48 -13.33 11.06
CA ALA A 62 1.59 -12.24 12.03
C ALA A 62 2.87 -11.38 11.92
N ASP A 63 3.79 -11.74 11.02
CA ASP A 63 5.15 -11.20 10.95
C ASP A 63 5.25 -9.85 10.24
N CYS A 64 4.23 -9.40 9.49
CA CYS A 64 4.24 -8.03 8.94
C CYS A 64 3.65 -7.02 9.95
N CYS A 65 2.74 -7.46 10.81
CA CYS A 65 1.99 -6.60 11.73
C CYS A 65 2.80 -6.16 12.96
N TRP A 66 3.79 -6.95 13.39
CA TRP A 66 4.62 -6.61 14.57
C TRP A 66 5.43 -5.33 14.37
N ARG A 67 5.95 -5.08 13.16
CA ARG A 67 6.85 -3.95 12.88
C ARG A 67 6.12 -2.60 12.91
N VAL A 68 4.84 -2.60 12.52
CA VAL A 68 3.95 -1.43 12.57
C VAL A 68 3.47 -1.13 13.99
N CYS A 69 3.19 -2.18 14.78
CA CYS A 69 2.74 -2.01 16.18
C CYS A 69 3.90 -1.71 17.15
N ALA A 70 5.12 -2.15 16.86
CA ALA A 70 6.29 -1.90 17.69
C ALA A 70 6.90 -0.50 17.51
N GLY A 71 6.73 0.13 16.34
CA GLY A 71 7.32 1.44 16.01
C GLY A 71 6.48 2.66 16.37
N GLY A 72 5.21 2.47 16.75
CA GLY A 72 4.33 3.56 17.16
C GLY A 72 4.37 3.77 18.67
N ALA A 73 4.70 4.98 19.12
CA ALA A 73 4.50 5.45 20.50
C ALA A 73 3.00 5.59 20.86
N GLY A 74 2.19 4.60 20.49
CA GLY A 74 0.80 4.48 20.90
C GLY A 74 0.76 4.00 22.34
N SER A 75 0.39 4.90 23.25
CA SER A 75 0.19 4.63 24.67
C SER A 75 -0.61 3.33 24.87
N ALA A 76 -0.17 2.48 25.80
CA ALA A 76 -0.76 1.18 26.16
C ALA A 76 -2.29 1.23 26.43
N VAL A 77 -2.84 2.43 26.63
CA VAL A 77 -4.25 2.75 26.80
C VAL A 77 -5.12 2.38 25.59
N SER A 78 -4.58 2.40 24.35
CA SER A 78 -5.39 2.12 23.14
C SER A 78 -5.68 0.63 22.94
N VAL A 79 -4.74 -0.25 23.29
CA VAL A 79 -4.85 -1.70 23.06
C VAL A 79 -5.86 -2.34 24.02
N ILE A 80 -5.86 -1.91 25.29
CA ILE A 80 -6.81 -2.39 26.30
C ILE A 80 -8.24 -1.94 25.98
N SER A 81 -8.39 -0.72 25.42
CA SER A 81 -9.68 -0.18 24.98
C SER A 81 -10.24 -0.90 23.74
N LEU A 82 -9.41 -1.65 23.02
CA LEU A 82 -9.83 -2.46 21.87
C LEU A 82 -10.24 -3.88 22.24
N ASP A 83 -9.92 -4.34 23.45
CA ASP A 83 -10.47 -5.59 23.96
C ASP A 83 -11.97 -5.41 24.20
N ARG A 84 -12.79 -6.12 23.44
CA ARG A 84 -14.25 -6.02 23.45
C ARG A 84 -14.88 -6.70 24.67
N ARG A 85 -14.11 -7.47 25.46
CA ARG A 85 -14.61 -8.16 26.65
C ARG A 85 -14.10 -7.48 27.94
N PRO A 86 -14.98 -6.87 28.75
CA PRO A 86 -14.60 -6.19 30.00
C PRO A 86 -13.83 -7.10 30.97
N GLN A 87 -14.15 -8.40 30.97
CA GLN A 87 -13.60 -9.44 31.85
C GLN A 87 -12.08 -9.65 31.70
N HIS A 88 -11.48 -9.19 30.60
CA HIS A 88 -10.04 -9.31 30.37
C HIS A 88 -9.30 -7.99 30.59
N ARG A 89 -10.02 -6.86 30.61
CA ARG A 89 -9.43 -5.52 30.73
C ARG A 89 -8.79 -5.30 32.09
N GLU A 90 -9.49 -5.60 33.18
CA GLU A 90 -8.99 -5.35 34.55
C GLU A 90 -7.63 -6.00 34.82
N PRO A 91 -7.43 -7.31 34.55
CA PRO A 91 -6.13 -7.92 34.82
C PRO A 91 -5.05 -7.50 33.81
N LEU A 92 -5.40 -7.17 32.56
CA LEU A 92 -4.44 -6.56 31.61
C LEU A 92 -4.01 -5.15 32.06
N GLN A 93 -4.94 -4.34 32.59
CA GLN A 93 -4.66 -3.00 33.15
C GLN A 93 -3.72 -3.06 34.35
N GLY A 94 -3.84 -4.08 35.20
CA GLY A 94 -2.94 -4.27 36.34
C GLY A 94 -1.55 -4.81 35.95
N GLU A 95 -1.45 -5.59 34.89
CA GLU A 95 -0.20 -6.26 34.48
C GLU A 95 0.61 -5.47 33.44
N PHE A 96 -0.02 -4.66 32.59
CA PHE A 96 0.66 -3.90 31.53
C PHE A 96 1.67 -2.86 32.05
N PRO A 97 1.38 -2.09 33.12
CA PRO A 97 2.34 -1.16 33.70
C PRO A 97 3.58 -1.85 34.26
N LYS A 98 3.47 -3.14 34.63
CA LYS A 98 4.58 -3.95 35.15
C LYS A 98 5.53 -4.43 34.05
N LYS A 99 5.22 -4.21 32.78
CA LYS A 99 6.03 -4.63 31.63
C LYS A 99 6.82 -3.46 31.04
N ARG A 100 8.09 -3.74 30.73
CA ARG A 100 9.09 -2.74 30.31
C ARG A 100 8.82 -2.18 28.92
N ASP A 101 8.43 -3.03 27.97
CA ASP A 101 8.27 -2.69 26.56
C ASP A 101 6.95 -3.22 25.98
N SER A 102 6.64 -2.80 24.75
CA SER A 102 5.45 -3.23 24.02
C SER A 102 5.47 -4.72 23.67
N VAL A 103 6.66 -5.30 23.46
CA VAL A 103 6.84 -6.72 23.11
C VAL A 103 6.38 -7.60 24.27
N GLN A 104 6.84 -7.32 25.49
CA GLN A 104 6.45 -8.03 26.69
C GLN A 104 4.94 -7.91 26.99
N ARG A 105 4.34 -6.74 26.74
CA ARG A 105 2.89 -6.55 26.88
C ARG A 105 2.12 -7.39 25.87
N TRP A 106 2.61 -7.45 24.63
CA TRP A 106 2.01 -8.25 23.57
C TRP A 106 2.11 -9.75 23.82
N GLU A 107 3.27 -10.25 24.26
CA GLU A 107 3.43 -11.66 24.64
C GLU A 107 2.50 -12.07 25.80
N LEU A 108 2.34 -11.19 26.78
CA LEU A 108 1.40 -11.41 27.89
C LEU A 108 -0.05 -11.52 27.39
N LEU A 109 -0.47 -10.63 26.49
CA LEU A 109 -1.80 -10.65 25.88
C LEU A 109 -2.01 -11.93 25.07
N LYS A 110 -1.10 -12.26 24.14
CA LYS A 110 -1.16 -13.48 23.31
C LYS A 110 -1.25 -14.73 24.18
N GLY A 111 -0.36 -14.87 25.15
CA GLY A 111 -0.33 -16.03 26.05
C GLY A 111 -1.60 -16.16 26.90
N ARG A 112 -2.27 -15.05 27.22
CA ARG A 112 -3.58 -15.08 27.91
C ARG A 112 -4.69 -15.56 26.97
N MET A 113 -4.77 -15.02 25.76
CA MET A 113 -5.79 -15.41 24.78
C MET A 113 -5.63 -16.88 24.36
N GLU A 114 -4.39 -17.35 24.19
CA GLU A 114 -4.13 -18.75 23.88
C GLU A 114 -4.57 -19.70 25.00
N ARG A 115 -4.35 -19.34 26.27
CA ARG A 115 -4.87 -20.11 27.41
C ARG A 115 -6.39 -20.18 27.41
N THR A 116 -7.07 -19.06 27.13
CA THR A 116 -8.54 -19.02 27.01
C THR A 116 -9.03 -19.91 25.87
N ARG A 117 -8.35 -19.92 24.72
CA ARG A 117 -8.68 -20.82 23.59
C ARG A 117 -8.48 -22.29 23.95
N ARG A 118 -7.37 -22.64 24.60
CA ARG A 118 -7.10 -24.02 25.07
C ARG A 118 -8.12 -24.48 26.11
N ALA A 119 -8.50 -23.62 27.05
CA ALA A 119 -9.52 -23.92 28.04
C ALA A 119 -10.89 -24.17 27.40
N ALA A 120 -11.29 -23.33 26.44
CA ALA A 120 -12.53 -23.50 25.71
C ALA A 120 -12.57 -24.78 24.87
N ALA A 121 -11.44 -25.16 24.24
CA ALA A 121 -11.31 -26.44 23.54
C ALA A 121 -11.44 -27.66 24.47
N ALA A 122 -11.06 -27.50 25.74
CA ALA A 122 -11.28 -28.50 26.80
C ALA A 122 -12.68 -28.41 27.46
N GLY A 123 -13.63 -27.68 26.86
CA GLY A 123 -14.99 -27.51 27.38
C GLY A 123 -15.11 -26.56 28.58
N LYS A 124 -14.06 -25.81 28.92
CA LYS A 124 -14.03 -24.89 30.06
C LYS A 124 -13.99 -23.44 29.59
N GLY A 125 -15.12 -22.74 29.72
CA GLY A 125 -15.24 -21.31 29.41
C GLY A 125 -15.34 -21.01 27.91
N THR A 126 -15.23 -19.73 27.54
CA THR A 126 -15.45 -19.25 26.17
C THR A 126 -14.14 -18.80 25.52
N ALA A 127 -13.86 -19.25 24.30
CA ALA A 127 -12.68 -18.84 23.53
C ALA A 127 -12.65 -17.31 23.32
N CYS A 128 -11.44 -16.75 23.27
CA CYS A 128 -11.22 -15.33 22.99
C CYS A 128 -10.14 -15.17 21.91
N TYR A 129 -10.39 -14.22 21.00
CA TYR A 129 -9.55 -13.92 19.83
C TYR A 129 -9.17 -12.44 19.79
N ALA A 130 -9.14 -11.77 20.94
CA ALA A 130 -8.85 -10.34 21.03
C ALA A 130 -7.47 -10.00 20.44
N ASP A 131 -6.48 -10.89 20.57
CA ASP A 131 -5.18 -10.78 19.92
C ASP A 131 -5.32 -10.67 18.39
N TRP A 132 -6.16 -11.51 17.78
CA TRP A 132 -6.41 -11.46 16.33
C TRP A 132 -7.23 -10.23 15.92
N GLU A 133 -8.27 -9.87 16.69
CA GLU A 133 -9.07 -8.67 16.42
C GLU A 133 -8.23 -7.39 16.48
N ILE A 134 -7.32 -7.29 17.46
CA ILE A 134 -6.38 -6.17 17.59
C ILE A 134 -5.42 -6.14 16.40
N MET A 135 -4.83 -7.29 16.02
CA MET A 135 -3.96 -7.36 14.84
C MET A 135 -4.68 -6.89 13.57
N LEU A 136 -5.91 -7.39 13.35
CA LEU A 136 -6.71 -6.98 12.20
C LEU A 136 -7.00 -5.48 12.24
N GLN A 137 -7.40 -4.94 13.38
CA GLN A 137 -7.72 -3.52 13.50
C GLN A 137 -6.55 -2.58 13.16
N TYR A 138 -5.33 -2.95 13.55
CA TYR A 138 -4.13 -2.14 13.33
C TYR A 138 -3.47 -2.35 11.96
N CYS A 139 -3.49 -3.58 11.45
CA CYS A 139 -2.67 -3.95 10.29
C CYS A 139 -3.47 -4.34 9.05
N PHE A 140 -4.77 -4.68 9.19
CA PHE A 140 -5.57 -5.07 8.05
C PHE A 140 -5.88 -3.84 7.16
N PRO A 141 -5.77 -3.97 5.82
CA PRO A 141 -6.01 -2.86 4.91
C PRO A 141 -7.44 -2.33 5.05
N ARG A 142 -7.55 -0.99 5.07
CA ARG A 142 -8.85 -0.29 5.04
C ARG A 142 -9.15 0.09 3.60
N LEU A 143 -10.22 -0.49 3.05
CA LEU A 143 -10.65 -0.23 1.67
C LEU A 143 -11.70 0.88 1.63
N ASP A 144 -11.53 1.82 0.70
CA ASP A 144 -12.56 2.80 0.41
C ASP A 144 -13.58 2.21 -0.58
N ILE A 145 -14.75 1.89 -0.05
CA ILE A 145 -15.82 1.25 -0.80
C ILE A 145 -16.43 2.16 -1.86
N ASN A 146 -16.42 3.48 -1.64
CA ASN A 146 -17.05 4.44 -2.55
C ASN A 146 -16.23 4.60 -3.84
N VAL A 147 -14.91 4.43 -3.73
CA VAL A 147 -13.98 4.41 -4.86
C VAL A 147 -14.15 3.16 -5.73
N SER A 148 -14.64 2.07 -5.13
CA SER A 148 -14.65 0.74 -5.76
C SER A 148 -16.01 0.34 -6.34
N LYS A 149 -17.12 0.81 -5.76
CA LYS A 149 -18.50 0.45 -6.16
C LYS A 149 -18.92 1.06 -7.50
N GLY A 150 -18.58 2.32 -7.72
CA GLY A 150 -19.05 3.09 -8.88
C GLY A 150 -18.20 2.84 -10.13
N VAL A 151 -18.84 2.47 -11.24
CA VAL A 151 -18.14 2.29 -12.54
C VAL A 151 -17.61 3.62 -13.08
N GLY A 152 -18.28 4.74 -12.79
CA GLY A 152 -17.86 6.09 -13.20
C GLY A 152 -16.92 6.80 -12.23
N HIS A 153 -16.39 6.11 -11.22
CA HIS A 153 -15.48 6.75 -10.26
C HIS A 153 -14.14 7.08 -10.92
N LEU A 154 -13.72 8.35 -10.84
CA LEU A 154 -12.46 8.80 -11.41
C LEU A 154 -11.32 8.55 -10.44
N LEU A 155 -10.29 7.85 -10.91
CA LEU A 155 -9.08 7.56 -10.14
C LEU A 155 -7.87 8.22 -10.78
N LYS A 156 -6.92 8.65 -9.95
CA LYS A 156 -5.67 9.28 -10.40
C LYS A 156 -4.89 8.33 -11.32
N SER A 157 -4.55 8.82 -12.52
CA SER A 157 -3.79 8.06 -13.52
C SER A 157 -2.40 7.68 -13.01
N PRO A 158 -1.87 6.48 -13.33
CA PRO A 158 -0.46 6.15 -13.17
C PRO A 158 0.44 7.22 -13.80
N PHE A 159 1.64 7.40 -13.25
CA PHE A 159 2.63 8.42 -13.62
C PHE A 159 2.20 9.89 -13.44
N SER A 160 1.01 10.16 -12.89
CA SER A 160 0.61 11.53 -12.54
C SER A 160 1.46 12.11 -11.41
N VAL A 161 1.80 13.39 -11.50
CA VAL A 161 2.49 14.13 -10.44
C VAL A 161 1.51 14.46 -9.30
N HIS A 162 1.91 14.22 -8.05
CA HIS A 162 1.15 14.68 -6.90
C HIS A 162 1.45 16.17 -6.62
N PRO A 163 0.45 17.06 -6.57
CA PRO A 163 0.66 18.51 -6.61
C PRO A 163 1.45 19.07 -5.43
N LYS A 164 1.25 18.53 -4.22
CA LYS A 164 1.92 19.03 -3.00
C LYS A 164 3.31 18.43 -2.75
N THR A 165 3.57 17.22 -3.25
CA THR A 165 4.83 16.50 -2.96
C THR A 165 5.77 16.49 -4.16
N GLY A 166 5.27 16.82 -5.35
CA GLY A 166 6.02 16.72 -6.60
C GLY A 166 6.35 15.27 -7.02
N ARG A 167 5.99 14.27 -6.21
CA ARG A 167 6.30 12.85 -6.47
C ARG A 167 5.42 12.29 -7.58
N ILE A 168 6.01 11.38 -8.36
CA ILE A 168 5.32 10.69 -9.44
C ILE A 168 4.55 9.49 -8.87
N SER A 169 3.35 9.26 -9.39
CA SER A 169 2.53 8.09 -9.07
C SER A 169 3.04 6.84 -9.80
N VAL A 170 4.10 6.23 -9.26
CA VAL A 170 4.79 5.12 -9.91
C VAL A 170 4.11 3.76 -9.65
N PRO A 171 4.11 2.84 -10.64
CA PRO A 171 3.81 1.42 -10.44
C PRO A 171 4.71 0.79 -9.39
N LEU A 172 4.17 -0.18 -8.66
CA LEU A 172 4.87 -0.94 -7.63
C LEU A 172 5.20 -2.33 -8.14
N ASP A 173 6.47 -2.72 -8.01
CA ASP A 173 6.91 -4.09 -8.21
C ASP A 173 6.51 -4.94 -7.00
N LEU A 174 5.64 -5.92 -7.23
CA LEU A 174 5.13 -6.80 -6.18
C LEU A 174 6.16 -7.82 -5.71
N GLN A 175 7.18 -8.14 -6.51
CA GLN A 175 8.24 -9.07 -6.13
C GLN A 175 9.25 -8.43 -5.17
N ARG A 176 9.34 -7.10 -5.19
CA ARG A 176 10.29 -6.32 -4.40
C ARG A 176 9.62 -5.26 -3.52
N LEU A 177 8.37 -5.52 -3.13
CA LEU A 177 7.53 -4.55 -2.41
C LEU A 177 8.15 -4.11 -1.08
N ASP A 178 8.83 -5.01 -0.35
CA ASP A 178 9.48 -4.70 0.93
C ASP A 178 10.64 -3.70 0.81
N GLN A 179 11.17 -3.50 -0.40
CA GLN A 179 12.25 -2.57 -0.70
C GLN A 179 11.73 -1.20 -1.17
N PHE A 180 10.42 -1.06 -1.38
CA PHE A 180 9.83 0.18 -1.87
C PHE A 180 9.87 1.26 -0.79
N ASP A 181 10.65 2.31 -1.04
CA ASP A 181 10.69 3.51 -0.19
C ASP A 181 9.84 4.65 -0.80
N PRO A 182 8.69 5.03 -0.20
CA PRO A 182 7.86 6.15 -0.67
C PRO A 182 8.58 7.50 -0.56
N PHE A 183 9.63 7.58 0.26
CA PHE A 183 10.48 8.75 0.38
C PHE A 183 11.58 8.75 -0.66
N ALA A 184 11.89 7.70 -1.41
CA ALA A 184 12.90 7.73 -2.47
C ALA A 184 12.32 8.02 -3.87
N VAL A 185 10.99 7.89 -4.03
CA VAL A 185 10.28 8.07 -5.32
C VAL A 185 10.67 9.39 -6.04
N PRO A 186 10.91 9.35 -7.37
CA PRO A 186 11.29 10.54 -8.15
C PRO A 186 10.30 11.71 -8.03
N THR A 187 10.83 12.93 -7.99
CA THR A 187 10.05 14.18 -7.97
C THR A 187 10.30 15.02 -9.21
N ILE A 188 9.26 15.69 -9.71
CA ILE A 188 9.39 16.57 -10.88
C ILE A 188 10.11 17.88 -10.56
N ARG A 189 10.04 18.37 -9.31
CA ARG A 189 10.71 19.59 -8.84
C ARG A 189 11.66 19.27 -7.69
N TYR A 190 12.68 20.11 -7.53
CA TYR A 190 13.52 20.11 -6.34
C TYR A 190 12.63 20.47 -5.16
N VAL A 191 12.48 19.58 -4.20
CA VAL A 191 11.83 19.89 -2.93
C VAL A 191 12.98 20.28 -2.00
N SER A 192 13.29 21.57 -1.92
CA SER A 192 14.08 22.10 -0.80
C SER A 192 13.38 21.68 0.48
N GLY A 193 14.15 21.14 1.43
CA GLY A 193 13.65 20.52 2.65
C GLY A 193 12.53 21.31 3.32
N ALA A 194 11.53 20.58 3.81
CA ALA A 194 10.35 21.03 4.53
C ALA A 194 10.44 22.46 5.09
N GLY A 195 9.62 23.37 4.54
CA GLY A 195 9.33 24.64 5.16
C GLY A 195 8.74 24.40 6.55
N SER A 196 9.57 24.66 7.57
CA SER A 196 9.16 24.98 8.93
C SER A 196 8.08 26.06 8.86
N THR A 197 6.86 25.74 9.29
CA THR A 197 5.87 26.75 9.66
C THR A 197 6.49 27.60 10.77
N GLY A 198 6.73 28.88 10.49
CA GLY A 198 7.32 29.81 11.44
C GLY A 198 6.54 29.89 12.74
N GLY A 199 7.22 29.57 13.84
CA GLY A 199 6.93 30.05 15.18
C GLY A 199 8.26 30.49 15.79
N PRO A 200 8.36 31.65 16.47
CA PRO A 200 9.60 32.06 17.11
C PRO A 200 9.72 31.34 18.45
N GLY A 201 10.82 30.61 18.67
CA GLY A 201 11.12 30.14 20.03
C GLY A 201 12.01 28.90 20.14
N CYS A 202 13.19 29.15 20.71
CA CYS A 202 14.14 28.25 21.36
C CYS A 202 15.09 27.40 20.50
N ALA A 203 16.38 27.64 20.78
CA ALA A 203 17.53 26.95 20.26
C ALA A 203 17.75 25.63 21.01
N SER A 204 17.82 24.53 20.27
CA SER A 204 18.70 23.38 20.54
C SER A 204 18.61 22.41 19.36
N SER A 205 19.67 22.38 18.56
CA SER A 205 19.81 21.63 17.31
C SER A 205 19.88 20.11 17.55
N PRO A 206 19.14 19.26 16.82
CA PRO A 206 19.58 17.91 16.50
C PRO A 206 20.44 17.92 15.22
N PRO A 207 21.30 16.91 14.98
CA PRO A 207 22.20 16.91 13.83
C PRO A 207 21.42 16.86 12.51
N PRO A 208 21.93 17.49 11.43
CA PRO A 208 21.30 17.41 10.13
C PRO A 208 21.36 15.97 9.63
N CYS A 209 20.20 15.37 9.35
CA CYS A 209 20.13 14.15 8.55
C CYS A 209 20.87 14.39 7.22
N PRO A 210 21.61 13.40 6.68
CA PRO A 210 22.41 13.61 5.48
C PRO A 210 21.49 14.05 4.34
N ALA A 211 21.81 15.20 3.76
CA ALA A 211 21.14 15.74 2.59
C ALA A 211 21.35 14.76 1.43
N VAL A 212 20.39 13.87 1.20
CA VAL A 212 20.31 13.14 -0.06
C VAL A 212 20.04 14.21 -1.12
N SER A 213 21.06 14.51 -1.93
CA SER A 213 20.92 15.34 -3.12
C SER A 213 19.94 14.64 -4.05
N ARG A 214 18.71 15.14 -4.12
CA ARG A 214 17.69 14.59 -5.01
C ARG A 214 17.63 15.47 -6.23
N SER A 215 18.25 15.00 -7.32
CA SER A 215 18.01 15.56 -8.64
C SER A 215 16.49 15.54 -8.89
N SER A 216 15.96 16.64 -9.42
CA SER A 216 14.61 16.59 -9.95
C SER A 216 14.63 15.85 -11.29
N LEU A 217 13.54 15.16 -11.62
CA LEU A 217 13.42 14.46 -12.89
C LEU A 217 13.63 15.42 -14.08
N CYS A 218 13.29 16.70 -13.94
CA CYS A 218 13.60 17.71 -14.96
C CYS A 218 15.11 17.82 -15.20
N HIS A 219 15.94 17.92 -14.16
CA HIS A 219 17.40 17.98 -14.31
C HIS A 219 17.96 16.70 -14.93
N GLU A 220 17.42 15.53 -14.57
CA GLU A 220 17.83 14.26 -15.18
C GLU A 220 17.50 14.21 -16.68
N LEU A 221 16.32 14.71 -17.06
CA LEU A 221 15.90 14.78 -18.46
C LEU A 221 16.69 15.83 -19.26
N ASP A 222 17.06 16.95 -18.64
CA ASP A 222 17.93 17.98 -19.23
C ASP A 222 19.34 17.40 -19.48
N ALA A 223 19.95 16.79 -18.46
CA ALA A 223 21.28 16.17 -18.58
C ALA A 223 21.30 14.97 -19.55
N ALA A 224 20.23 14.17 -19.59
CA ALA A 224 20.11 13.05 -20.52
C ALA A 224 20.01 13.50 -22.00
N GLY A 225 19.52 14.72 -22.24
CA GLY A 225 19.40 15.32 -23.57
C GLY A 225 20.68 15.94 -24.11
N ASP A 226 21.65 16.26 -23.25
CA ASP A 226 22.90 16.95 -23.61
C ASP A 226 23.98 15.98 -24.12
N ASN A 227 23.91 14.71 -23.72
CA ASN A 227 24.86 13.65 -24.13
C ASN A 227 24.60 13.08 -25.55
N GLY A 228 24.04 13.87 -26.47
CA GLY A 228 23.69 13.45 -27.84
C GLY A 228 24.43 14.28 -28.88
N GLU A 229 25.59 13.77 -29.30
CA GLU A 229 26.43 14.05 -30.47
C GLU A 229 26.23 15.39 -31.20
N GLN A 230 27.34 16.10 -31.30
CA GLN A 230 27.59 17.27 -32.12
C GLN A 230 27.52 16.85 -33.60
N GLU A 231 26.33 16.87 -34.21
CA GLU A 231 26.21 16.83 -35.66
C GLU A 231 26.24 18.24 -36.24
N ASP A 232 27.13 18.37 -37.22
CA ASP A 232 27.48 19.55 -38.00
C ASP A 232 26.26 20.18 -38.71
N GLY A 233 26.37 21.47 -38.96
CA GLY A 233 25.28 22.40 -39.22
C GLY A 233 24.37 22.09 -40.42
N GLY A 234 23.10 22.47 -40.26
CA GLY A 234 22.11 22.54 -41.31
C GLY A 234 20.75 22.96 -40.74
N GLU A 235 20.34 24.20 -41.01
CA GLU A 235 19.07 24.79 -40.59
C GLU A 235 17.88 23.85 -40.85
N THR A 236 17.24 23.36 -39.79
CA THR A 236 15.85 22.89 -39.84
C THR A 236 15.22 23.01 -38.45
N GLU A 237 13.97 23.49 -38.43
CA GLU A 237 12.98 23.59 -37.33
C GLU A 237 13.29 22.77 -36.05
N PRO A 238 13.01 23.31 -34.84
CA PRO A 238 13.31 22.64 -33.58
C PRO A 238 12.41 21.41 -33.39
N LYS A 239 12.83 20.28 -33.95
CA LYS A 239 12.31 18.95 -33.63
C LYS A 239 12.55 18.78 -32.13
N ARG A 240 11.50 18.89 -31.32
CA ARG A 240 11.58 18.65 -29.86
C ARG A 240 12.19 17.25 -29.67
N ARG A 241 13.51 17.18 -29.44
CA ARG A 241 14.23 15.93 -29.14
C ARG A 241 13.50 15.30 -27.96
N ALA A 242 12.93 14.11 -28.16
CA ALA A 242 12.24 13.40 -27.10
C ALA A 242 13.28 13.07 -26.03
N ARG A 243 13.24 13.80 -24.90
CA ARG A 243 14.15 13.57 -23.78
C ARG A 243 13.93 12.15 -23.27
N ASP A 244 14.98 11.34 -23.32
CA ASP A 244 14.87 9.90 -23.09
C ASP A 244 14.73 9.61 -21.59
N TYR A 245 13.52 9.23 -21.17
CA TYR A 245 13.23 8.83 -19.80
C TYR A 245 14.04 7.60 -19.36
N LYS A 246 14.57 6.80 -20.29
CA LYS A 246 15.36 5.59 -19.99
C LYS A 246 16.65 5.89 -19.23
N LYS A 247 17.16 7.12 -19.34
CA LYS A 247 18.35 7.61 -18.62
C LYS A 247 18.02 8.26 -17.28
N THR A 248 16.77 8.16 -16.82
CA THR A 248 16.30 8.79 -15.58
C THR A 248 15.94 7.77 -14.50
N SER A 249 15.81 8.26 -13.28
CA SER A 249 15.29 7.53 -12.12
C SER A 249 13.85 7.02 -12.29
N LEU A 250 13.13 7.48 -13.33
CA LEU A 250 11.80 6.98 -13.67
C LEU A 250 11.83 5.63 -14.43
N ALA A 251 12.95 5.31 -15.11
CA ALA A 251 13.05 4.15 -15.99
C ALA A 251 12.68 2.80 -15.32
N PRO A 252 13.12 2.48 -14.08
CA PRO A 252 12.76 1.22 -13.44
C PRO A 252 11.24 1.04 -13.28
N TYR A 253 10.52 2.12 -12.98
CA TYR A 253 9.07 2.09 -12.80
C TYR A 253 8.31 1.96 -14.12
N VAL A 254 8.86 2.49 -15.22
CA VAL A 254 8.31 2.27 -16.56
C VAL A 254 8.44 0.83 -16.96
N ARG A 255 9.57 0.16 -16.66
CA ARG A 255 9.74 -1.28 -16.94
C ARG A 255 8.71 -2.15 -16.24
N VAL A 256 8.37 -1.85 -14.98
CA VAL A 256 7.29 -2.54 -14.25
C VAL A 256 5.95 -2.38 -14.98
N PHE A 257 5.68 -1.19 -15.53
CA PHE A 257 4.46 -0.96 -16.30
C PHE A 257 4.46 -1.67 -17.65
N GLU A 258 5.58 -1.66 -18.37
CA GLU A 258 5.75 -2.35 -19.65
C GLU A 258 5.50 -3.85 -19.49
N GLN A 259 6.12 -4.48 -18.48
CA GLN A 259 5.88 -5.88 -18.16
C GLN A 259 4.40 -6.16 -17.90
N PHE A 260 3.74 -5.31 -17.11
CA PHE A 260 2.30 -5.45 -16.86
C PHE A 260 1.45 -5.36 -18.14
N VAL A 261 1.78 -4.44 -19.05
CA VAL A 261 1.06 -4.28 -20.32
C VAL A 261 1.31 -5.47 -21.25
N GLU A 262 2.54 -5.97 -21.32
CA GLU A 262 2.90 -7.16 -22.09
C GLU A 262 2.14 -8.40 -21.61
N GLU A 263 2.04 -8.59 -20.29
CA GLU A 263 1.26 -9.67 -19.68
C GLU A 263 -0.23 -9.59 -20.08
N MET A 264 -0.83 -8.39 -20.02
CA MET A 264 -2.21 -8.17 -20.48
C MET A 264 -2.38 -8.45 -21.97
N GLU A 265 -1.43 -8.03 -22.80
CA GLU A 265 -1.48 -8.24 -24.24
C GLU A 265 -1.39 -9.73 -24.58
N HIS A 266 -0.49 -10.46 -23.92
CA HIS A 266 -0.35 -11.91 -24.08
C HIS A 266 -1.63 -12.64 -23.68
N ALA A 267 -2.24 -12.27 -22.55
CA ALA A 267 -3.51 -12.84 -22.11
C ALA A 267 -4.64 -12.60 -23.13
N ARG A 268 -4.73 -11.40 -23.71
CA ARG A 268 -5.72 -11.06 -24.73
C ARG A 268 -5.50 -11.85 -26.02
N ARG A 269 -4.25 -11.99 -26.48
CA ARG A 269 -3.89 -12.82 -27.65
C ARG A 269 -4.26 -14.28 -27.43
N GLY A 270 -3.94 -14.83 -26.26
CA GLY A 270 -4.32 -16.21 -25.89
C GLY A 270 -5.83 -16.44 -25.88
N GLU A 271 -6.62 -15.48 -25.38
CA GLU A 271 -8.08 -15.57 -25.38
C GLU A 271 -8.67 -15.54 -26.81
N LEU A 272 -8.15 -14.67 -27.68
CA LEU A 272 -8.57 -14.60 -29.08
C LEU A 272 -8.33 -15.92 -29.81
N LEU A 273 -7.13 -16.51 -29.65
CA LEU A 273 -6.79 -17.81 -30.24
C LEU A 273 -7.74 -18.92 -29.75
N ARG A 274 -8.08 -18.95 -28.45
CA ARG A 274 -9.04 -19.92 -27.91
C ARG A 274 -10.45 -19.75 -28.47
N ARG A 275 -10.90 -18.50 -28.70
CA ARG A 275 -12.21 -18.22 -29.32
C ARG A 275 -12.24 -18.65 -30.78
N SER A 276 -11.20 -18.34 -31.55
CA SER A 276 -11.07 -18.76 -32.95
C SER A 276 -10.95 -20.28 -33.12
N GLY A 277 -10.31 -20.97 -32.18
CA GLY A 277 -10.25 -22.44 -32.17
C GLY A 277 -11.62 -23.07 -31.89
N LYS A 278 -12.40 -22.52 -30.95
CA LYS A 278 -13.77 -23.00 -30.65
C LYS A 278 -14.73 -22.77 -31.80
N SER A 279 -14.65 -21.64 -32.49
CA SER A 279 -15.50 -21.35 -33.66
C SER A 279 -15.16 -22.19 -34.90
N ARG A 280 -13.98 -22.82 -34.94
CA ARG A 280 -13.59 -23.75 -36.00
C ARG A 280 -13.93 -25.21 -35.68
N ALA A 281 -14.26 -25.52 -34.43
CA ALA A 281 -14.57 -26.87 -33.95
C ALA A 281 -16.08 -27.11 -33.69
N ALA A 282 -16.90 -26.08 -33.84
CA ALA A 282 -18.36 -26.12 -33.80
C ALA A 282 -18.91 -25.92 -35.22
#